data_AF-A0A2V7AAM2-F1
#
_entry.id   AF-A0A2V7AAM2-F1
#
_cell.length_a   1.000
_cell.length_b   1.000
_cell.length_c   1.000
_cell.angle_alpha   90.00
_cell.angle_beta   90.00
_cell.angle_gamma   90.00
#
_symmetry.space_group_name_H-M   'P 1'
#
loop_
_entity.id
_entity.type
_entity.pdbx_description
1 polymer ?
#
loop_
_entity_poly.entity_id
_entity_poly.type
_entity_poly.pdbx_seq_one_letter_code
_entity_poly.pdbx_strand_id
1 'polypeptide(L)' 'ILERDGLDDAAIDAAARRASELVSPDSDLHASADYRRHLTGVLTGRAIRRALGVAVRAEAPPRRRGER' A
#
# COMPACT_ATOMS: atom_id res chain seq x y z
N ILE A 1 -0.30 3.63 12.45
CA ILE A 1 0.80 4.21 11.62
C ILE A 1 0.16 5.16 10.64
N LEU A 2 -0.44 4.69 9.54
CA LEU A 2 -1.01 5.56 8.50
C LEU A 2 -2.01 6.61 9.03
N GLU A 3 -2.96 6.22 9.88
CA GLU A 3 -3.96 7.16 10.43
C GLU A 3 -3.38 8.21 11.38
N ARG A 4 -2.23 7.93 12.00
CA ARG A 4 -1.59 8.80 13.00
C ARG A 4 -0.48 9.66 12.39
N ASP A 5 0.33 9.03 11.56
CA ASP A 5 1.60 9.55 11.05
C ASP A 5 1.47 10.08 9.60
N GLY A 6 0.30 9.90 8.97
CA GLY A 6 0.03 10.34 7.61
C GLY A 6 0.45 9.33 6.55
N LEU A 7 0.58 9.82 5.31
CA LEU A 7 0.80 9.01 4.10
C LEU A 7 2.09 9.41 3.36
N ASP A 8 3.07 9.96 4.08
CA ASP A 8 4.40 10.18 3.53
C ASP A 8 5.19 8.87 3.35
N ASP A 9 6.33 8.94 2.65
CA ASP A 9 7.13 7.74 2.37
C ASP A 9 7.61 7.03 3.65
N ALA A 10 7.92 7.78 4.71
CA ALA A 10 8.38 7.22 5.97
C ALA A 10 7.27 6.43 6.69
N ALA A 11 6.05 6.97 6.73
CA ALA A 11 4.88 6.29 7.30
C ALA A 11 4.49 5.06 6.47
N ILE A 12 4.60 5.13 5.15
CA ILE A 12 4.35 3.99 4.26
C ILE A 12 5.37 2.87 4.50
N ASP A 13 6.66 3.21 4.61
CA ASP A 13 7.72 2.22 4.86
C ASP A 13 7.59 1.61 6.25
N ALA A 14 7.21 2.40 7.26
CA ALA A 14 6.91 1.92 8.60
C ALA A 14 5.70 0.95 8.60
N ALA A 15 4.64 1.28 7.86
CA ALA A 15 3.47 0.41 7.72
C ALA A 15 3.80 -0.90 6.98
N ALA A 16 4.59 -0.83 5.91
CA ALA A 16 5.08 -1.99 5.16
C ALA A 16 5.91 -2.94 6.04
N ARG A 17 6.87 -2.39 6.79
CA ARG A 17 7.66 -3.16 7.76
C ARG A 17 6.78 -3.77 8.84
N ARG A 18 5.83 -3.00 9.39
CA ARG A 18 4.95 -3.52 10.44
C ARG A 18 4.07 -4.66 9.93
N ALA A 19 3.60 -4.57 8.69
CA ALA A 19 2.82 -5.64 8.06
C ALA A 19 3.62 -6.94 7.92
N SER A 20 4.90 -6.88 7.52
CA SER A 20 5.74 -8.09 7.44
C SER A 20 6.00 -8.69 8.83
N GLU A 21 6.18 -7.88 9.86
CA GLU A 21 6.39 -8.36 11.24
C GLU A 21 5.14 -9.02 11.86
N LEU A 22 3.94 -8.64 11.42
CA LEU A 22 2.67 -9.11 12.00
C LEU A 22 2.16 -10.43 11.40
N VAL A 23 2.57 -10.76 10.18
CA VAL A 23 2.14 -12.00 9.53
C VAL A 23 2.99 -13.18 9.95
N SER A 24 2.37 -14.34 10.11
CA SER A 24 3.03 -15.63 10.34
C SER A 24 2.62 -16.63 9.25
N PRO A 25 3.13 -16.47 8.02
CA PRO A 25 2.78 -17.37 6.92
C PRO A 25 3.47 -18.72 7.09
N ASP A 26 2.82 -19.78 6.59
CA ASP A 26 3.44 -21.10 6.46
C ASP A 26 4.54 -21.08 5.38
N SER A 27 5.20 -22.21 5.14
CA SER A 27 6.05 -22.48 3.96
C SER A 27 5.44 -23.62 3.12
N ASP A 28 5.60 -23.57 1.79
CA ASP A 28 5.20 -24.66 0.88
C ASP A 28 6.11 -24.72 -0.36
N LEU A 29 5.79 -25.61 -1.31
CA LEU A 29 6.54 -25.82 -2.56
C LEU A 29 6.77 -24.55 -3.40
N HIS A 30 5.93 -23.53 -3.25
CA HIS A 30 6.00 -22.28 -4.01
C HIS A 30 6.85 -21.22 -3.33
N ALA A 31 6.97 -21.25 -1.99
CA ALA A 31 7.72 -20.23 -1.25
C ALA A 31 7.97 -20.59 0.23
N SER A 32 9.09 -20.09 0.75
CA SER A 32 9.37 -20.10 2.19
C SER A 32 8.51 -19.09 2.96
N ALA A 33 8.34 -19.35 4.25
CA ALA A 33 7.69 -18.41 5.18
C ALA A 33 8.38 -17.05 5.19
N ASP A 34 9.73 -17.03 5.20
CA ASP A 34 10.53 -15.81 5.19
C ASP A 34 10.35 -15.00 3.90
N TYR A 35 10.30 -15.67 2.75
CA TYR A 35 10.03 -15.00 1.47
C TYR A 35 8.63 -14.38 1.46
N ARG A 36 7.62 -15.11 1.95
CA ARG A 36 6.25 -14.57 2.08
C ARG A 36 6.18 -13.38 3.02
N ARG A 37 6.85 -13.47 4.17
CA ARG A 37 6.93 -12.39 5.16
C ARG A 37 7.56 -11.14 4.56
N HIS A 38 8.68 -11.29 3.85
CA HIS A 38 9.33 -10.21 3.13
C HIS A 38 8.41 -9.61 2.04
N LEU A 39 7.78 -10.47 1.24
CA LEU A 39 6.90 -10.07 0.15
C LEU A 39 5.67 -9.30 0.65
N THR A 40 5.12 -9.64 1.82
CA THR A 40 4.05 -8.88 2.47
C THR A 40 4.45 -7.41 2.63
N GLY A 41 5.64 -7.13 3.17
CA GLY A 41 6.09 -5.74 3.32
C GLY A 41 6.22 -5.02 1.98
N VAL A 42 6.84 -5.66 0.98
CA VAL A 42 6.98 -5.09 -0.36
C VAL A 42 5.61 -4.77 -0.99
N LEU A 43 4.66 -5.69 -0.91
CA LEU A 43 3.34 -5.51 -1.52
C LEU A 43 2.50 -4.48 -0.77
N THR A 44 2.57 -4.41 0.57
CA THR A 44 1.91 -3.38 1.36
C THR A 44 2.37 -1.98 0.93
N GLY A 45 3.68 -1.74 0.86
CA GLY A 45 4.23 -0.46 0.43
C GLY A 45 3.84 -0.09 -1.01
N ARG A 46 3.80 -1.07 -1.92
CA ARG A 46 3.36 -0.86 -3.31
C ARG A 46 1.86 -0.56 -3.40
N ALA A 47 1.03 -1.27 -2.64
CA ALA A 47 -0.41 -1.11 -2.63
C ALA A 47 -0.81 0.28 -2.16
N ILE A 48 -0.21 0.77 -1.07
CA ILE A 48 -0.50 2.11 -0.53
C ILE A 48 -0.11 3.21 -1.54
N ARG A 49 1.11 3.15 -2.10
CA ARG A 49 1.56 4.13 -3.12
C ARG A 49 0.67 4.13 -4.37
N ARG A 50 0.21 2.95 -4.80
CA ARG A 50 -0.76 2.85 -5.90
C ARG A 50 -2.11 3.45 -5.53
N ALA A 51 -2.62 3.20 -4.33
CA ALA A 51 -3.87 3.76 -3.84
C ALA A 51 -3.83 5.29 -3.79
N LEU A 52 -2.72 5.87 -3.31
CA LEU A 52 -2.47 7.31 -3.37
C LEU A 52 -2.51 7.85 -4.81
N GLY A 53 -1.83 7.18 -5.73
CA GLY A 53 -1.87 7.55 -7.15
C GLY A 53 -3.26 7.44 -7.80
N VAL A 54 -4.10 6.51 -7.35
CA VAL A 54 -5.50 6.38 -7.80
C VAL A 54 -6.39 7.48 -7.18
N ALA A 55 -6.21 7.80 -5.91
CA ALA A 55 -6.93 8.88 -5.23
C ALA A 55 -6.68 10.23 -5.91
N VAL A 56 -5.43 10.55 -6.23
CA VAL A 56 -5.06 11.77 -6.98
C VAL A 56 -5.69 11.81 -8.38
N ARG A 57 -5.90 10.65 -9.03
CA ARG A 57 -6.58 10.57 -10.34
C ARG A 57 -8.10 10.68 -10.25
N ALA A 58 -8.70 10.24 -9.15
CA ALA A 58 -10.14 10.32 -8.92
C ALA A 58 -10.60 11.77 -8.65
N GLU A 59 -9.71 12.63 -8.17
CA GLU A 59 -9.96 14.05 -7.91
C GLU A 59 -9.87 14.94 -9.17
N ALA A 60 -9.74 14.35 -10.36
CA ALA A 60 -9.84 15.08 -11.63
C ALA A 60 -11.25 15.70 -11.80
N PRO A 61 -11.34 16.96 -12.27
CA PRO A 61 -12.41 17.91 -11.90
C PRO A 61 -13.81 17.59 -12.47
N PRO A 62 -14.89 18.16 -11.88
CA PRO A 62 -16.23 18.02 -12.44
C PRO A 62 -16.25 18.55 -13.87
N ARG A 63 -16.65 17.70 -14.81
CA ARG A 63 -16.79 18.09 -16.22
C ARG A 63 -17.80 19.23 -16.28
N ARG A 64 -17.39 20.39 -16.83
CA ARG A 64 -18.26 21.57 -16.94
C ARG A 64 -19.58 21.15 -17.58
N ARG A 65 -20.66 21.35 -16.83
CA ARG A 65 -22.01 21.34 -17.36
C ARG A 65 -22.20 22.67 -18.09
N GLY A 66 -22.58 22.59 -19.36
CA GLY A 66 -22.92 23.73 -20.21
C GLY A 66 -21.86 23.99 -21.28
N GLU A 67 -22.17 24.32 -22.53
CA GLU A 67 -23.44 24.76 -23.13
C GLU A 67 -23.34 24.48 -24.64
N ARG A 68 -24.46 24.08 -25.22
CA ARG A 68 -24.70 24.22 -26.66
C ARG A 68 -25.29 25.60 -26.91
#